data_AF-A0A0R1RN42-F1
#
_entry.id   AF-A0A0R1RN42-F1
#
_cell.length_a   1.000
_cell.length_b   1.000
_cell.length_c   1.000
_cell.angle_alpha   90.00
_cell.angle_beta   90.00
_cell.angle_gamma   90.00
#
_symmetry.space_group_name_H-M   'P 1'
#
loop_
_entity.id
_entity.type
_entity.pdbx_description
1 polymer ?
#
loop_
_entity_poly.entity_id
_entity_poly.type
_entity_poly.pdbx_seq_one_letter_code
_entity_poly.pdbx_strand_id
1 'polypeptide(L)' 'MENELADFDLDEKNVLINLHWPMEAFEKADYFRFHEVLAAKEKEDRLVDPMSLL' A
#
# COMPACT_ATOMS: atom_id res chain seq x y z
N MET A 1 0.98 -21.81 3.28
CA MET A 1 -0.08 -20.81 3.00
C MET A 1 -0.65 -20.20 4.27
N GLU A 2 -0.83 -20.93 5.39
CA GLU A 2 -1.30 -20.30 6.64
C GLU A 2 -0.36 -19.22 7.18
N ASN A 3 0.96 -19.42 7.09
CA ASN A 3 1.93 -18.41 7.55
C ASN A 3 1.89 -17.12 6.73
N GLU A 4 1.75 -17.21 5.40
CA GLU A 4 1.71 -16.02 4.54
C GLU A 4 0.43 -15.20 4.76
N LEU A 5 -0.71 -15.87 5.00
CA LEU A 5 -1.95 -15.20 5.37
C LEU A 5 -1.82 -14.49 6.72
N ALA A 6 -1.17 -15.13 7.70
CA ALA A 6 -0.90 -14.51 8.99
C ALA A 6 0.03 -13.29 8.90
N ASP A 7 0.98 -13.30 7.97
CA ASP A 7 1.85 -12.15 7.69
C ASP A 7 1.07 -10.98 7.06
N PHE A 8 0.12 -11.27 6.16
CA PHE A 8 -0.79 -10.24 5.62
C PHE A 8 -1.67 -9.61 6.70
N ASP A 9 -2.25 -10.42 7.59
CA ASP A 9 -3.07 -9.93 8.71
C ASP A 9 -2.25 -9.04 9.67
N LEU A 10 -0.96 -9.37 9.86
CA LEU A 10 -0.06 -8.58 10.70
C LEU A 10 0.26 -7.23 10.07
N ASP A 11 0.50 -7.19 8.76
CA ASP A 11 0.74 -5.95 8.02
C ASP A 11 -0.48 -5.04 8.04
N GLU A 12 -1.67 -5.60 7.81
CA GLU A 12 -2.96 -4.90 7.91
C GLU A 12 -3.16 -4.27 9.29
N LYS A 13 -2.92 -5.02 10.37
CA LYS A 13 -3.01 -4.49 11.74
C LYS A 13 -2.07 -3.31 11.96
N ASN A 14 -0.83 -3.39 11.46
CA ASN A 14 0.16 -2.32 11.63
C ASN A 14 -0.25 -1.05 10.88
N VAL A 15 -0.80 -1.21 9.67
CA VAL A 15 -1.36 -0.12 8.87
C VAL A 15 -2.51 0.58 9.59
N LEU A 16 -3.48 -0.18 10.12
CA LEU A 16 -4.63 0.35 10.85
C LEU A 16 -4.20 1.18 12.06
N ILE A 17 -3.21 0.68 12.81
CA ILE A 17 -2.65 1.37 13.98
C ILE A 17 -1.92 2.66 13.56
N ASN A 18 -1.05 2.58 12.56
CA ASN A 18 -0.22 3.72 12.15
C ASN A 18 -1.05 4.85 11.53
N LEU A 19 -2.02 4.50 10.68
CA LEU A 19 -2.88 5.46 10.01
C LEU A 19 -4.08 5.89 10.86
N HIS A 20 -4.26 5.30 12.04
CA HIS A 20 -5.42 5.49 12.91
C HIS A 20 -6.75 5.31 12.15
N TRP A 21 -6.76 4.36 11.21
CA TRP A 21 -7.89 4.14 10.32
C TRP A 21 -8.94 3.28 11.05
N PRO A 22 -10.20 3.70 11.15
CA PRO A 22 -11.26 2.82 11.65
C PRO A 22 -11.44 1.59 10.75
N MET A 23 -11.51 0.41 11.37
CA MET A 23 -11.64 -0.91 10.72
C MET A 23 -12.75 -0.93 9.66
N GLU A 24 -13.92 -0.38 9.96
CA GLU A 24 -15.08 -0.37 9.05
C GLU A 24 -14.83 0.36 7.73
N ALA A 25 -13.92 1.33 7.74
CA ALA A 25 -13.54 2.08 6.54
C ALA A 25 -12.39 1.41 5.80
N PHE A 26 -11.54 0.66 6.50
CA PHE A 26 -10.49 -0.17 5.89
C PHE A 26 -11.07 -1.38 5.16
N GLU A 27 -12.01 -2.11 5.76
CA GLU A 27 -12.69 -3.26 5.12
C GLU A 27 -13.47 -2.88 3.86
N LYS A 28 -13.88 -1.61 3.75
CA LYS A 28 -14.55 -1.04 2.57
C LYS A 28 -13.59 -0.38 1.60
N ALA A 29 -12.32 -0.21 1.97
CA ALA A 29 -11.32 0.43 1.14
C ALA A 29 -10.85 -0.54 0.05
N ASP A 30 -10.50 0.02 -1.11
CA ASP A 30 -9.88 -0.74 -2.19
C ASP A 30 -8.42 -1.06 -1.78
N TYR A 31 -8.21 -2.28 -1.30
CA TYR A 31 -6.92 -2.77 -0.83
C TYR A 31 -5.83 -2.68 -1.90
N PHE A 32 -6.16 -2.91 -3.18
CA PHE A 32 -5.19 -2.79 -4.27
C PHE A 32 -4.78 -1.33 -4.47
N ARG A 33 -5.74 -0.41 -4.49
CA ARG A 33 -5.45 1.02 -4.62
C ARG A 33 -4.68 1.55 -3.41
N PHE A 34 -4.99 1.04 -2.23
CA PHE A 34 -4.29 1.40 -0.99
C PHE A 34 -2.79 1.06 -1.07
N HIS A 35 -2.46 -0.16 -1.49
CA HIS A 35 -1.08 -0.57 -1.69
C HIS A 35 -0.36 0.23 -2.79
N GLU A 36 -1.04 0.55 -3.90
CA GLU A 36 -0.47 1.43 -4.92
C GLU A 36 -0.10 2.82 -4.37
N VAL A 37 -0.94 3.38 -3.49
CA VAL A 37 -0.70 4.69 -2.89
C VAL A 37 0.44 4.61 -1.86
N LEU A 38 0.51 3.55 -1.06
CA LEU A 38 1.64 3.35 -0.14
C LEU A 38 2.96 3.10 -0.86
N ALA A 39 2.93 2.40 -1.99
CA ALA A 39 4.09 2.14 -2.83
C ALA A 39 4.45 3.32 -3.76
N ALA A 40 3.68 4.42 -3.72
CA ALA A 40 3.91 5.57 -4.58
C ALA A 40 5.24 6.24 -4.26
N LYS A 41 6.10 6.32 -5.26
CA LYS A 41 7.42 6.95 -5.14
C LYS A 41 7.34 8.47 -5.28
N GLU A 42 8.21 9.16 -4.56
CA GLU A 42 8.50 10.59 -4.74
C GLU A 42 8.84 10.88 -6.21
N LYS A 43 8.59 12.10 -6.68
CA LYS A 43 8.77 12.45 -8.10
C LYS A 43 10.19 12.15 -8.61
N GLU A 44 11.17 12.27 -7.73
CA GLU A 44 12.60 12.07 -8.00
C GLU A 44 12.97 10.58 -8.14
N ASP A 45 12.22 9.68 -7.49
CA ASP A 45 12.46 8.22 -7.48
C ASP A 45 11.59 7.44 -8.48
N ARG A 46 10.73 8.15 -9.23
CA ARG A 46 9.93 7.55 -10.29
C ARG A 46 10.84 7.19 -11.46
N LEU A 47 10.60 6.02 -12.06
CA LEU A 47 11.26 5.66 -13.32
C LEU A 47 10.90 6.72 -14.35
N VAL A 48 11.88 7.52 -14.73
CA VAL A 48 11.75 8.47 -15.83
C VAL A 48 11.64 7.66 -17.11
N ASP A 49 10.57 7.87 -17.86
CA ASP A 49 10.39 7.20 -19.14
C ASP A 49 11.60 7.53 -20.05
N PRO A 50 12.35 6.55 -20.55
CA PRO A 50 13.54 6.81 -21.36
C PRO A 50 13.23 7.56 -22.67
N MET A 51 11.97 7.61 -23.11
CA MET A 51 11.51 8.39 -24.25
C MET A 51 11.20 9.85 -23.91
N SER A 52 11.18 10.24 -22.62
CA SER A 52 10.96 11.63 -22.20
C SER A 52 12.18 12.54 -22.42
N LEU A 53 13.32 11.97 -22.80
CA LEU A 53 14.57 12.67 -23.12
C LEU A 53 14.86 12.78 -24.63
N LEU A 54 13.94 12.34 -25.50
CA LEU A 54 14.05 12.43 -26.97
C LEU A 54 13.34 13.66 -27.54
#